data_AF-A0A960NNB3-F1
#
_entry.id   AF-A0A960NNB3-F1
#
_cell.length_a   1.000
_cell.length_b   1.000
_cell.length_c   1.000
_cell.angle_alpha   90.00
_cell.angle_beta   90.00
_cell.angle_gamma   90.00
#
_symmetry.space_group_name_H-M   'P 1'
#
loop_
_entity.id
_entity.type
_entity.pdbx_description
1 polymer ?
#
loop_
_entity_poly.entity_id
_entity_poly.type
_entity_poly.pdbx_seq_one_letter_code
_entity_poly.pdbx_strand_id
1 'polypeptide(L)'
;VVILDEIGRGTSTYDGISLAWAVTEHLHDAIKCRTMFATHYHELTDLAEVKPRVANYNILVRETGETIAFLRKIVPGSAEKSFGIHVGRLAGLPQEVIGRATEILSNLEEGEFEEPGKPKLARKRSRKAPDTENQMSLFD
;
A
#
# COMPACT_ATOMS: atom_id res chain seq x y z
N VAL A 1 -29.73 0.44 3.70
CA VAL A 1 -28.34 0.17 4.11
C VAL A 1 -27.48 0.27 2.87
N VAL A 2 -26.39 1.02 2.92
CA VAL A 2 -25.44 1.16 1.81
C VAL A 2 -24.18 0.37 2.17
N ILE A 3 -23.67 -0.40 1.22
CA ILE A 3 -22.40 -1.13 1.35
C ILE A 3 -21.50 -0.65 0.22
N LEU A 4 -20.34 -0.12 0.60
CA LEU A 4 -19.30 0.33 -0.31
C LEU A 4 -18.09 -0.58 -0.15
N ASP A 5 -17.52 -1.01 -1.26
CA ASP A 5 -16.35 -1.87 -1.29
C ASP A 5 -15.33 -1.27 -2.26
N GLU A 6 -14.26 -0.70 -1.71
CA GLU A 6 -13.06 -0.29 -2.44
C GLU A 6 -13.29 0.70 -3.60
N ILE A 7 -14.21 1.66 -3.39
CA ILE A 7 -14.51 2.70 -4.39
C ILE A 7 -13.30 3.62 -4.57
N GLY A 8 -13.07 4.11 -5.80
CA GLY A 8 -11.97 5.03 -6.10
C GLY A 8 -10.66 4.37 -6.54
N ARG A 9 -10.56 3.04 -6.55
CA ARG A 9 -9.33 2.31 -6.96
C ARG A 9 -8.93 2.43 -8.44
N GLY A 10 -9.85 2.83 -9.32
CA GLY A 10 -9.63 2.83 -10.78
C GLY A 10 -8.97 4.08 -11.35
N THR A 11 -8.53 5.01 -10.49
CA THR A 11 -7.95 6.31 -10.87
C THR A 11 -6.67 6.58 -10.07
N SER A 12 -6.07 7.76 -10.25
CA SER A 12 -4.92 8.19 -9.44
C SER A 12 -5.27 8.17 -7.94
N THR A 13 -4.28 7.92 -7.09
CA THR A 13 -4.48 7.75 -5.65
C THR A 13 -5.24 8.93 -5.03
N TYR A 14 -4.81 10.17 -5.30
CA TYR A 14 -5.44 11.37 -4.75
C TYR A 14 -6.85 11.61 -5.29
N ASP A 15 -7.11 11.32 -6.56
CA ASP A 15 -8.45 11.41 -7.14
C ASP A 15 -9.39 10.36 -6.50
N GLY A 16 -8.90 9.14 -6.33
CA GLY A 16 -9.64 8.04 -5.69
C GLY A 16 -10.01 8.35 -4.23
N ILE A 17 -9.04 8.84 -3.44
CA ILE A 17 -9.26 9.29 -2.06
C ILE A 17 -10.28 10.43 -2.03
N SER A 18 -10.12 11.44 -2.89
CA SER A 18 -11.00 12.61 -2.93
C SER A 18 -12.46 12.22 -3.21
N LEU A 19 -12.68 11.32 -4.16
CA LEU A 19 -14.02 10.83 -4.49
C LEU A 19 -14.60 9.99 -3.34
N ALA A 20 -13.82 9.07 -2.78
CA ALA A 20 -14.24 8.23 -1.66
C ALA A 20 -14.62 9.06 -0.43
N TRP A 21 -13.86 10.12 -0.16
CA TRP A 21 -14.12 11.06 0.92
C TRP A 21 -15.46 11.80 0.70
N ALA A 22 -15.62 12.46 -0.45
CA ALA A 22 -16.82 13.24 -0.76
C ALA A 22 -18.09 12.38 -0.75
N VAL A 23 -18.03 11.14 -1.24
CA VAL A 23 -19.14 10.19 -1.18
C VAL A 23 -19.48 9.84 0.28
N THR A 24 -18.48 9.60 1.11
CA THR A 24 -18.68 9.29 2.53
C THR A 24 -19.32 10.46 3.27
N GLU A 25 -18.85 11.68 3.01
CA GLU A 25 -19.45 12.90 3.57
C GLU A 25 -20.91 13.07 3.13
N HIS A 26 -21.20 12.89 1.84
CA HIS A 26 -22.58 13.02 1.34
C HIS A 26 -23.53 11.98 1.99
N LEU A 27 -23.07 10.73 2.11
CA LEU A 27 -23.83 9.68 2.79
C LEU A 27 -24.04 10.00 4.27
N HIS A 28 -23.03 10.55 4.95
CA HIS A 28 -23.10 10.92 6.36
C HIS A 28 -23.99 12.14 6.60
N ASP A 29 -23.79 13.24 5.86
CA ASP A 29 -24.36 14.56 6.14
C ASP A 29 -25.75 14.76 5.54
N ALA A 30 -25.95 14.31 4.29
CA ALA A 30 -27.20 14.52 3.57
C ALA A 30 -28.15 13.33 3.70
N ILE A 31 -27.69 12.14 3.29
CA ILE A 31 -28.56 10.95 3.21
C ILE A 31 -28.81 10.35 4.59
N LYS A 32 -27.81 10.38 5.48
CA LYS A 32 -27.86 9.87 6.87
C LYS A 32 -28.29 8.41 6.95
N CYS A 33 -27.97 7.60 5.93
CA CYS A 33 -28.26 6.18 5.94
C CYS A 33 -27.18 5.41 6.70
N ARG A 34 -27.55 4.21 7.18
CA ARG A 34 -26.56 3.25 7.69
C ARG A 34 -25.67 2.78 6.54
N THR A 35 -24.37 3.02 6.68
CA THR A 35 -23.34 2.72 5.67
C THR A 35 -22.25 1.86 6.28
N MET A 36 -21.78 0.87 5.52
CA MET A 36 -20.53 0.15 5.78
C MET A 36 -19.61 0.38 4.59
N PHE A 37 -18.38 0.80 4.84
CA PHE A 37 -17.42 1.10 3.80
C PHE A 37 -16.12 0.32 4.09
N ALA A 38 -15.84 -0.68 3.26
CA ALA A 38 -14.53 -1.34 3.20
C ALA A 38 -13.62 -0.55 2.26
N THR A 39 -12.47 -0.11 2.74
CA THR A 39 -11.51 0.69 1.96
C THR A 39 -10.08 0.40 2.39
N HIS A 40 -9.14 0.59 1.47
CA HIS A 40 -7.69 0.59 1.74
C HIS A 40 -7.12 1.99 2.02
N TYR A 41 -7.91 3.04 1.85
CA TYR A 41 -7.48 4.41 2.11
C TYR A 41 -7.43 4.65 3.62
N HIS A 42 -6.23 4.80 4.16
CA HIS A 42 -6.02 5.07 5.58
C HIS A 42 -6.47 6.48 5.95
N GLU A 43 -6.35 7.42 5.01
CA GLU A 43 -6.75 8.81 5.14
C GLU A 43 -8.23 8.95 5.50
N LEU A 44 -9.10 8.05 5.01
CA LEU A 44 -10.53 8.06 5.34
C LEU A 44 -10.81 7.76 6.82
N THR A 45 -9.85 7.23 7.57
CA THR A 45 -10.02 6.95 9.00
C THR A 45 -10.12 8.24 9.82
N ASP A 46 -9.55 9.35 9.33
CA ASP A 46 -9.62 10.67 9.96
C ASP A 46 -11.05 11.23 9.99
N LEU A 47 -11.95 10.73 9.13
CA LEU A 47 -13.37 11.11 9.16
C LEU A 47 -14.03 10.82 10.51
N ALA A 48 -13.56 9.82 11.26
CA ALA A 48 -14.08 9.53 12.59
C ALA A 48 -13.80 10.64 13.62
N GLU A 49 -12.79 11.48 13.37
CA GLU A 49 -12.45 12.60 14.27
C GLU A 49 -13.42 13.77 14.09
N VAL A 50 -13.92 13.97 12.87
CA VAL A 50 -14.74 15.15 12.49
C VAL A 50 -16.22 14.84 12.27
N LYS A 51 -16.58 13.57 12.01
CA LYS A 51 -17.96 13.14 11.79
C LYS A 51 -18.47 12.28 12.96
N PRO A 52 -19.37 12.80 13.83
CA PRO A 52 -19.73 12.16 15.10
C PRO A 52 -20.47 10.81 14.97
N ARG A 53 -20.95 10.44 13.77
CA ARG A 53 -21.59 9.13 13.52
C ARG A 53 -20.69 8.16 12.75
N VAL A 54 -19.43 8.53 12.50
CA VAL A 54 -18.44 7.66 11.85
C VAL A 54 -17.64 6.96 12.95
N ALA A 55 -17.37 5.67 12.75
CA ALA A 55 -16.55 4.88 13.64
C ALA A 55 -15.67 3.93 12.82
N ASN A 56 -14.38 3.88 13.16
CA ASN A 56 -13.40 3.05 12.49
C ASN A 56 -13.43 1.62 13.04
N TYR A 57 -13.33 0.66 12.13
CA TYR A 57 -13.18 -0.75 12.43
C TYR A 57 -12.13 -1.36 11.51
N ASN A 58 -11.38 -2.34 12.02
CA ASN A 58 -10.40 -3.10 11.25
C ASN A 58 -10.58 -4.61 11.45
N ILE A 59 -9.96 -5.39 10.58
CA ILE A 59 -9.86 -6.84 10.75
C ILE A 59 -8.63 -7.13 11.61
N LEU A 60 -8.83 -7.83 12.73
CA LEU A 60 -7.77 -8.21 13.64
C LEU A 60 -6.78 -9.17 12.97
N VAL A 61 -5.52 -8.75 12.97
CA VAL A 61 -4.37 -9.52 12.49
C VAL A 61 -3.50 -9.92 13.68
N ARG A 62 -3.01 -11.17 13.68
CA ARG A 62 -2.01 -11.64 14.63
C ARG A 62 -0.70 -11.91 13.91
N GLU A 63 0.37 -11.24 14.32
CA GLU A 63 1.73 -11.48 13.85
C GLU A 63 2.42 -12.52 14.76
N THR A 64 3.16 -13.46 14.18
CA THR A 64 3.97 -14.44 14.92
C THR A 64 5.24 -14.70 14.13
N GLY A 65 6.34 -14.06 14.54
CA GLY A 65 7.58 -14.05 13.76
C GLY A 65 7.33 -13.47 12.37
N GLU A 66 7.62 -14.26 11.33
CA GLU A 66 7.42 -13.88 9.93
C GLU A 66 6.05 -14.24 9.36
N THR A 67 5.15 -14.79 10.19
CA THR A 67 3.83 -15.25 9.77
C THR A 67 2.74 -14.33 10.29
N ILE A 68 1.68 -14.16 9.49
CA ILE A 68 0.48 -13.42 9.88
C ILE A 68 -0.74 -14.33 9.80
N ALA A 69 -1.64 -14.18 10.76
CA ALA A 69 -2.93 -14.85 10.79
C ALA A 69 -4.06 -13.81 10.80
N PHE A 70 -4.88 -13.83 9.75
CA PHE A 70 -6.10 -13.03 9.69
C PHE A 70 -7.19 -13.71 10.52
N LEU A 71 -7.53 -13.11 11.67
CA LEU A 71 -8.46 -13.73 12.63
C LEU A 71 -9.93 -13.60 12.23
N ARG A 72 -10.22 -12.98 11.08
CA ARG A 72 -11.58 -12.68 10.56
C ARG A 72 -12.50 -12.03 11.60
N LYS A 73 -11.91 -11.33 12.57
CA LYS A 73 -12.61 -10.67 13.67
C LYS A 73 -12.53 -9.18 13.44
N ILE A 74 -13.68 -8.52 13.39
CA ILE A 74 -13.76 -7.07 13.28
C ILE A 74 -13.61 -6.47 14.68
N VAL A 75 -12.71 -5.51 14.84
CA VAL A 75 -12.47 -4.80 16.11
C VAL A 75 -12.50 -3.28 15.89
N PRO A 76 -12.86 -2.48 16.91
CA PRO A 76 -12.81 -1.02 16.82
C PRO A 76 -11.37 -0.53 16.58
N GLY A 77 -11.24 0.56 15.82
CA GLY A 77 -9.97 1.22 15.49
C GLY A 77 -9.64 1.19 14.00
N SER A 78 -8.62 1.96 13.60
CA SER A 78 -8.01 1.91 12.27
C SER A 78 -6.92 0.84 12.22
N ALA A 79 -6.54 0.39 11.02
CA ALA A 79 -5.39 -0.51 10.86
C ALA A 79 -4.10 0.32 10.77
N GLU A 80 -3.07 -0.04 11.54
CA GLU A 80 -1.80 0.69 11.58
C GLU A 80 -0.82 0.32 10.46
N LYS A 81 -1.01 -0.84 9.80
CA LYS A 81 -0.04 -1.40 8.85
C LYS A 81 -0.71 -2.02 7.63
N SER A 82 0.00 -1.95 6.50
CA SER A 82 -0.34 -2.68 5.28
C SER A 82 0.38 -4.02 5.21
N PHE A 83 -0.37 -5.11 4.96
CA PHE A 83 0.16 -6.48 4.98
C PHE A 83 0.40 -7.09 3.60
N GLY A 84 0.51 -6.27 2.54
CA GLY A 84 0.57 -6.75 1.15
C GLY A 84 1.67 -7.79 0.87
N ILE A 85 2.91 -7.52 1.31
CA ILE A 85 4.03 -8.46 1.14
C ILE A 85 3.80 -9.77 1.91
N HIS A 86 3.26 -9.69 3.11
CA HIS A 86 2.94 -10.85 3.92
C HIS A 86 1.82 -11.71 3.30
N VAL A 87 0.80 -11.08 2.71
CA VAL A 87 -0.24 -11.77 1.94
C VAL A 87 0.36 -12.45 0.72
N GLY A 88 1.31 -11.80 0.03
CA GLY A 88 2.06 -12.42 -1.07
C GLY A 88 2.82 -13.67 -0.65
N ARG A 89 3.47 -13.64 0.52
CA ARG A 89 4.17 -14.80 1.09
C ARG A 89 3.18 -15.94 1.39
N LEU A 90 2.04 -15.62 2.01
CA LEU A 90 0.98 -16.60 2.28
C LEU A 90 0.36 -17.19 1.00
N ALA A 91 0.29 -16.41 -0.08
CA ALA A 91 -0.17 -16.85 -1.39
C ALA A 91 0.85 -17.75 -2.12
N GLY A 92 2.03 -17.97 -1.54
CA GLY A 92 3.07 -18.83 -2.12
C GLY A 92 3.90 -18.15 -3.19
N LEU A 93 4.01 -16.81 -3.19
CA LEU A 93 4.92 -16.12 -4.11
C LEU A 93 6.37 -16.55 -3.87
N PRO A 94 7.20 -16.64 -4.94
CA PRO A 94 8.61 -17.01 -4.81
C PRO A 94 9.37 -16.10 -3.84
N GLN A 95 10.31 -16.67 -3.09
CA GLN A 95 11.11 -15.91 -2.11
C GLN A 95 11.90 -14.75 -2.75
N GLU A 96 12.35 -14.91 -3.99
CA GLU A 96 12.98 -13.84 -4.76
C GLU A 96 12.05 -12.63 -4.99
N VAL A 97 10.76 -12.88 -5.22
CA VAL A 97 9.75 -11.82 -5.39
C VAL A 97 9.48 -11.13 -4.06
N ILE A 98 9.36 -11.90 -2.97
CA ILE A 98 9.15 -11.37 -1.61
C ILE A 98 10.34 -10.52 -1.16
N GLY A 99 11.57 -11.03 -1.36
CA GLY A 99 12.79 -10.29 -1.04
C GLY A 99 12.86 -8.99 -1.82
N ARG A 100 12.60 -9.05 -3.14
CA ARG A 100 12.58 -7.85 -3.98
C ARG A 100 11.50 -6.84 -3.58
N ALA A 101 10.29 -7.30 -3.27
CA ALA A 101 9.21 -6.42 -2.82
C ALA A 101 9.56 -5.74 -1.49
N THR A 102 10.22 -6.46 -0.58
CA THR A 102 10.68 -5.92 0.71
C THR A 102 11.74 -4.84 0.52
N GLU A 103 12.72 -5.07 -0.36
CA GLU A 103 13.68 -4.03 -0.72
C GLU A 103 13.00 -2.80 -1.33
N ILE A 104 12.05 -2.99 -2.26
CA ILE A 104 11.33 -1.88 -2.89
C ILE A 104 10.58 -1.07 -1.83
N LEU A 105 9.88 -1.72 -0.91
CA LEU A 105 9.17 -1.06 0.18
C LEU A 105 10.12 -0.24 1.06
N SER A 106 11.23 -0.83 1.51
CA SER A 106 12.25 -0.12 2.31
C SER A 106 12.75 1.14 1.59
N ASN A 107 13.05 1.03 0.29
CA ASN A 107 13.49 2.19 -0.50
C ASN A 107 12.40 3.26 -0.67
N LEU A 108 11.13 2.88 -0.73
CA LEU A 108 10.01 3.82 -0.82
C LEU A 108 9.81 4.55 0.51
N GLU A 109 9.84 3.81 1.64
CA GLU A 109 9.73 4.37 2.99
C GLU A 109 10.93 5.27 3.35
N GLU A 110 12.14 4.90 2.97
CA GLU A 110 13.35 5.73 3.12
C GLU A 110 13.37 6.94 2.16
N GLY A 111 12.62 6.86 1.07
CA GLY A 111 12.51 7.88 0.02
C GLY A 111 11.42 8.93 0.23
N GLU A 112 10.63 8.84 1.30
CA GLU A 112 9.55 9.78 1.64
C GLU A 112 10.04 11.16 2.14
N PHE A 113 11.12 11.69 1.57
CA PHE A 113 11.41 13.12 1.57
C PHE A 113 11.62 13.74 0.16
N GLU A 114 11.39 13.02 -0.95
CA GLU A 114 11.36 13.64 -2.28
C GLU A 114 10.35 12.99 -3.24
N GLU A 115 9.27 13.73 -3.50
CA GLU A 115 8.18 13.59 -4.50
C GLU A 115 7.63 12.20 -4.93
N PRO A 116 6.30 11.99 -4.89
CA PRO A 116 5.67 10.75 -5.34
C PRO A 116 5.57 10.68 -6.87
N GLY A 117 6.02 9.56 -7.46
CA GLY A 117 5.60 9.17 -8.81
C GLY A 117 6.67 8.65 -9.77
N LYS A 118 7.94 8.52 -9.39
CA LYS A 118 8.97 7.91 -10.26
C LYS A 118 9.83 6.88 -9.51
N PRO A 119 9.68 5.57 -9.77
CA PRO A 119 10.58 4.58 -9.20
C PRO A 119 12.02 4.80 -9.73
N LYS A 120 12.95 5.19 -8.84
CA LYS A 120 14.40 5.30 -9.13
C LYS A 120 15.02 3.97 -9.58
N LEU A 121 14.31 2.85 -9.39
CA LEU A 121 14.74 1.48 -9.67
C LEU A 121 14.78 1.10 -11.15
N ALA A 122 14.31 1.96 -12.06
CA ALA A 122 14.53 1.78 -13.50
C ALA A 122 15.96 2.14 -13.96
N ARG A 123 16.83 2.66 -13.07
CA ARG A 123 18.28 2.70 -13.37
C ARG A 123 18.82 1.28 -13.33
N LYS A 124 18.83 0.63 -14.50
CA LYS A 124 19.72 -0.50 -14.81
C LYS A 124 21.04 -0.29 -14.07
N ARG A 125 21.48 -1.28 -13.27
CA ARG A 125 22.90 -1.42 -12.92
C ARG A 125 23.66 -1.30 -14.25
N SER A 126 24.35 -0.19 -14.47
CA SER A 126 25.33 -0.11 -15.54
C SER A 126 26.31 -1.24 -15.27
N ARG A 127 26.29 -2.29 -16.09
CA ARG A 127 27.40 -3.24 -16.12
C ARG A 127 28.65 -2.39 -16.31
N LYS A 128 29.50 -2.29 -15.27
CA LYS A 128 30.87 -1.82 -15.47
C LYS A 128 31.42 -2.72 -16.59
N ALA A 129 31.86 -2.11 -17.68
CA ALA A 129 32.62 -2.82 -18.70
C ALA A 129 33.80 -3.51 -17.99
N PRO A 130 34.14 -4.76 -18.33
CA PRO A 130 35.34 -5.38 -17.78
C PRO A 130 36.56 -4.53 -18.19
N ASP A 131 37.43 -4.23 -17.22
CA ASP A 131 38.68 -3.53 -17.44
C ASP A 131 39.49 -4.25 -18.53
N THR A 132 39.63 -3.62 -19.69
CA THR A 132 40.59 -4.03 -20.71
C THR A 132 41.99 -3.58 -20.31
N GLU A 133 42.52 -4.17 -19.23
CA GLU A 133 43.96 -4.23 -18.96
C GLU A 133 44.48 -5.60 -19.44
N ASN A 134 44.87 -5.66 -20.71
CA ASN A 134 45.79 -6.64 -21.35
C ASN A 134 45.42 -6.92 -22.81
N GLN A 135 45.23 -5.87 -23.62
CA GLN A 135 45.36 -6.04 -25.06
C GLN A 135 46.76 -5.58 -25.47
N MET A 136 47.74 -6.50 -25.35
CA MET A 136 49.00 -6.37 -26.08
C MET A 136 48.65 -6.25 -27.56
N SER A 137 49.24 -5.25 -28.22
CA SER A 137 49.07 -4.97 -29.65
C SER A 137 49.43 -6.19 -30.48
N LEU A 138 48.43 -6.84 -31.05
CA LEU A 138 48.62 -7.98 -31.95
C LEU A 138 48.77 -7.53 -33.40
N PHE A 139 49.51 -6.45 -33.64
CA PHE A 139 49.96 -6.04 -34.96
C PHE A 139 51.30 -5.31 -34.80
N ASP A 140 52.33 -5.92 -35.40
CA ASP A 140 53.48 -5.22 -35.96
C ASP A 140 53.03 -4.18 -37.01
#